data_AF-A0A1L0DIB2-F1
#
_entry.id   AF-A0A1L0DIB2-F1
#
_cell.length_a   1.000
_cell.length_b   1.000
_cell.length_c   1.000
_cell.angle_alpha   90.00
_cell.angle_beta   90.00
_cell.angle_gamma   90.00
#
_symmetry.space_group_name_H-M   'P 1'
#
loop_
_entity.id
_entity.type
_entity.pdbx_description
1 polymer ?
#
loop_
_entity_poly.entity_id
_entity_poly.type
_entity_poly.pdbx_seq_one_letter_code
_entity_poly.pdbx_strand_id
1 'polypeptide(L)'
;MSALVGAVKLLSNPDVDKVVLIKFIFRQIKAQIRVLGYRKVASILLGLLMVGVSSFIKIPQIRKILKQPTADQRIRLAEGLSKDSVRLETLAQFIHVTFNKQQGNAFLNYGESLLLGIQNIGLLAILEYYRMRKELREWSSLPKDAQQKEALKATIKPIAGVIAAVIFLTKIAPKPLIAALQVLIIPIGIAAKIPQIRRNEEIKSTAHLSEVTIGANVIGSLIRVYTTVTNFKPGKRDSVLLAGYLTSFALNAVLAGQIYKYGKTDKKD
;
A
#
# COMPACT_ATOMS: atom_id res chain seq x y z
N MET A 1 18.47 -11.52 14.37
CA MET A 1 17.07 -11.86 14.01
C MET A 1 16.48 -12.91 14.97
N SER A 2 17.24 -13.92 15.41
CA SER A 2 16.79 -14.93 16.41
C SER A 2 16.30 -14.35 17.74
N ALA A 3 16.95 -13.30 18.26
CA ALA A 3 16.60 -12.73 19.56
C ALA A 3 15.27 -11.93 19.57
N LEU A 4 14.93 -11.26 18.47
CA LEU A 4 13.65 -10.54 18.31
C LEU A 4 12.49 -11.52 18.12
N VAL A 5 12.72 -12.64 17.41
CA VAL A 5 11.74 -13.72 17.27
C VAL A 5 11.49 -14.42 18.61
N GLY A 6 12.53 -14.58 19.44
CA GLY A 6 12.39 -15.02 20.83
C GLY A 6 11.52 -14.09 21.67
N ALA A 7 11.75 -12.78 21.60
CA ALA A 7 10.95 -11.78 22.32
C ALA A 7 9.47 -11.77 21.89
N VAL A 8 9.16 -12.01 20.61
CA VAL A 8 7.78 -12.11 20.11
C VAL A 8 7.08 -13.39 20.60
N LYS A 9 7.80 -14.51 20.72
CA LYS A 9 7.25 -15.72 21.34
C LYS A 9 6.95 -15.52 22.84
N LEU A 10 7.76 -14.73 23.55
CA LEU A 10 7.50 -14.37 24.95
C LEU A 10 6.31 -13.41 25.13
N LEU A 11 5.95 -12.58 24.13
CA LEU A 11 4.75 -11.73 24.17
C LEU A 11 3.44 -12.52 24.25
N SER A 12 3.44 -13.78 23.79
CA SER A 12 2.25 -14.63 23.76
C SER A 12 2.08 -15.47 25.02
N ASN A 13 3.00 -15.36 25.98
CA ASN A 13 3.01 -16.16 27.19
C ASN A 13 2.44 -15.32 28.36
N PRO A 14 1.29 -15.69 28.95
CA PRO A 14 0.62 -14.89 29.98
C PRO A 14 1.43 -14.80 31.29
N ASP A 15 2.37 -15.71 31.52
CA ASP A 15 3.22 -15.76 32.72
C ASP A 15 4.44 -14.82 32.67
N VAL A 16 4.63 -14.09 31.56
CA VAL A 16 5.77 -13.19 31.39
C VAL A 16 5.37 -11.77 31.77
N ASP A 17 5.95 -11.28 32.86
CA ASP A 17 5.76 -9.90 33.28
C ASP A 17 6.19 -8.93 32.17
N LYS A 18 5.22 -8.10 31.72
CA LYS A 18 5.38 -7.12 30.64
C LYS A 18 6.52 -6.15 30.93
N VAL A 19 6.80 -5.85 32.20
CA VAL A 19 7.90 -4.98 32.62
C VAL A 19 9.26 -5.63 32.34
N VAL A 20 9.39 -6.94 32.59
CA VAL A 20 10.62 -7.70 32.34
C VAL A 20 10.88 -7.80 30.84
N LEU A 21 9.84 -8.01 30.05
CA LEU A 21 9.92 -8.07 28.59
C LEU A 21 10.35 -6.72 27.99
N ILE A 22 9.77 -5.61 28.45
CA ILE A 22 10.17 -4.26 28.02
C ILE A 22 11.63 -4.00 28.38
N LYS A 23 12.06 -4.34 29.61
CA LYS A 23 13.48 -4.21 30.03
C LYS A 23 14.41 -5.08 29.16
N PHE A 24 14.02 -6.30 28.80
CA PHE A 24 14.79 -7.18 27.92
C PHE A 24 14.95 -6.59 26.51
N ILE A 25 13.85 -6.11 25.93
CA ILE A 25 13.86 -5.43 24.61
C ILE A 25 14.74 -4.19 24.67
N PHE A 26 14.63 -3.38 25.73
CA PHE A 26 15.44 -2.17 25.88
C PHE A 26 16.94 -2.50 26.01
N ARG A 27 17.28 -3.58 26.74
CA ARG A 27 18.66 -4.08 26.85
C ARG A 27 19.20 -4.56 25.51
N GLN A 28 18.40 -5.28 24.72
CA GLN A 28 18.73 -5.73 23.37
C GLN A 28 18.99 -4.55 22.43
N ILE A 29 18.11 -3.54 22.45
CA ILE A 29 18.26 -2.33 21.63
C ILE A 29 19.53 -1.58 22.02
N LYS A 30 19.80 -1.38 23.31
CA LYS A 30 21.02 -0.71 23.79
C LYS A 30 22.29 -1.45 23.37
N ALA A 31 22.28 -2.78 23.38
CA ALA A 31 23.38 -3.60 22.88
C ALA A 31 23.59 -3.47 21.36
N GLN A 32 22.50 -3.51 20.57
CA GLN A 32 22.55 -3.32 19.12
C GLN A 32 23.07 -1.91 18.75
N ILE A 33 22.70 -0.88 19.51
CA ILE A 33 23.18 0.50 19.31
C ILE A 33 24.69 0.59 19.44
N ARG A 34 25.29 -0.06 20.47
CA ARG A 34 26.75 -0.05 20.66
C ARG A 34 27.51 -0.70 19.51
N VAL A 35 26.92 -1.70 18.86
CA VAL A 35 27.58 -2.49 17.82
C VAL A 35 27.37 -1.91 16.43
N LEU A 36 26.15 -1.47 16.10
CA LEU A 36 25.77 -1.05 14.75
C LEU A 36 25.70 0.48 14.57
N GLY A 37 25.75 1.24 15.67
CA GLY A 37 25.52 2.67 15.69
C GLY A 37 24.04 3.06 15.60
N TYR A 38 23.71 4.23 16.12
CA TYR A 38 22.34 4.74 16.24
C TYR A 38 21.56 4.77 14.91
N ARG A 39 22.23 5.17 13.82
CA ARG A 39 21.61 5.30 12.49
C ARG A 39 21.10 3.96 11.95
N LYS A 40 21.88 2.89 12.09
CA LYS A 40 21.53 1.56 11.59
C LYS A 40 20.38 0.96 12.40
N VAL A 41 20.42 1.09 13.72
CA VAL A 41 19.33 0.64 14.60
C VAL A 41 18.03 1.39 14.29
N ALA A 42 18.10 2.72 14.13
CA ALA A 42 16.94 3.52 13.72
C ALA A 42 16.35 3.03 12.39
N SER A 43 17.19 2.70 11.40
CA SER A 43 16.70 2.20 10.11
C SER A 43 15.94 0.88 10.22
N ILE A 44 16.37 -0.03 11.10
CA ILE A 44 15.71 -1.33 11.33
C ILE A 44 14.38 -1.12 12.06
N LEU A 45 14.35 -0.27 13.09
CA LEU A 45 13.13 0.05 13.83
C LEU A 45 12.09 0.73 12.93
N LEU A 46 12.52 1.67 12.09
CA LEU A 46 11.67 2.32 11.10
C LEU A 46 11.12 1.32 10.08
N GLY A 47 11.95 0.39 9.58
CA GLY A 47 11.48 -0.68 8.70
C GLY A 47 10.42 -1.57 9.37
N LEU A 48 10.61 -1.91 10.65
CA LEU A 48 9.64 -2.73 11.39
C LEU A 48 8.33 -1.99 11.62
N LEU A 49 8.43 -0.71 11.98
CA LEU A 49 7.29 0.19 12.13
C LEU A 49 6.53 0.30 10.80
N MET A 50 7.22 0.46 9.67
CA MET A 50 6.59 0.53 8.35
C MET A 50 5.80 -0.73 8.03
N VAL A 51 6.38 -1.92 8.25
CA VAL A 51 5.65 -3.19 8.05
C VAL A 51 4.42 -3.25 8.96
N GLY A 52 4.55 -2.90 10.25
CA GLY A 52 3.42 -2.89 11.18
C GLY A 52 2.30 -1.94 10.72
N VAL A 53 2.65 -0.69 10.41
CA VAL A 53 1.72 0.36 9.98
C VAL A 53 1.05 0.02 8.65
N SER A 54 1.79 -0.61 7.74
CA SER A 54 1.29 -0.95 6.40
C SER A 54 0.03 -1.81 6.41
N SER A 55 -0.20 -2.60 7.46
CA SER A 55 -1.38 -3.45 7.64
C SER A 55 -2.70 -2.68 7.62
N PHE A 56 -2.67 -1.37 7.88
CA PHE A 56 -3.87 -0.55 7.97
C PHE A 56 -3.85 0.73 7.12
N ILE A 57 -2.79 0.98 6.33
CA ILE A 57 -2.65 2.23 5.54
C ILE A 57 -3.84 2.49 4.61
N LYS A 58 -4.41 1.46 3.98
CA LYS A 58 -5.53 1.59 3.04
C LYS A 58 -6.90 1.49 3.73
N ILE A 59 -6.96 1.11 5.00
CA ILE A 59 -8.22 1.00 5.76
C ILE A 59 -8.95 2.36 5.85
N PRO A 60 -8.29 3.51 6.15
CA PRO A 60 -8.95 4.81 6.12
C PRO A 60 -9.61 5.12 4.76
N GLN A 61 -8.93 4.80 3.66
CA GLN A 61 -9.47 4.94 2.30
C GLN A 61 -10.72 4.07 2.07
N ILE A 62 -10.67 2.79 2.47
CA ILE A 62 -11.81 1.87 2.37
C ILE A 62 -12.98 2.39 3.21
N ARG A 63 -12.73 2.81 4.45
CA ARG A 63 -13.75 3.37 5.35
C ARG A 63 -14.37 4.65 4.78
N LYS A 64 -13.58 5.51 4.12
CA LYS A 64 -14.09 6.75 3.50
C LYS A 64 -15.18 6.45 2.48
N ILE A 65 -15.03 5.38 1.71
CA ILE A 65 -16.03 4.93 0.73
C ILE A 65 -17.22 4.26 1.45
N LEU A 66 -16.98 3.26 2.29
CA LEU A 66 -18.05 2.41 2.83
C LEU A 66 -18.94 3.08 3.89
N LYS A 67 -18.43 4.07 4.63
CA LYS A 67 -19.17 4.72 5.71
C LYS A 67 -20.20 5.76 5.23
N GLN A 68 -20.24 6.09 3.94
CA GLN A 68 -21.21 7.08 3.46
C GLN A 68 -22.65 6.55 3.58
N PRO A 69 -23.62 7.40 3.98
CA PRO A 69 -24.99 6.95 4.22
C PRO A 69 -25.71 6.59 2.92
N THR A 70 -25.51 7.36 1.84
CA THR A 70 -26.20 7.13 0.58
C THR A 70 -25.37 6.33 -0.40
N ALA A 71 -26.02 5.47 -1.20
CA ALA A 71 -25.33 4.72 -2.25
C ALA A 71 -24.70 5.64 -3.31
N ASP A 72 -25.31 6.78 -3.60
CA ASP A 72 -24.79 7.75 -4.56
C ASP A 72 -23.49 8.39 -4.08
N GLN A 73 -23.36 8.71 -2.79
CA GLN A 73 -22.09 9.15 -2.22
C GLN A 73 -21.01 8.06 -2.33
N ARG A 74 -21.35 6.79 -2.05
CA ARG A 74 -20.39 5.68 -2.18
C ARG A 74 -19.90 5.52 -3.62
N ILE A 75 -20.82 5.61 -4.59
CA ILE A 75 -20.52 5.56 -6.02
C ILE A 75 -19.61 6.72 -6.40
N ARG A 76 -19.99 7.97 -6.08
CA ARG A 76 -19.16 9.15 -6.38
C ARG A 76 -17.74 9.04 -5.83
N LEU A 77 -17.59 8.60 -4.57
CA LEU A 77 -16.26 8.40 -3.99
C LEU A 77 -15.48 7.29 -4.71
N ALA A 78 -16.12 6.17 -5.07
CA ALA A 78 -15.46 5.10 -5.82
C ALA A 78 -15.05 5.54 -7.25
N GLU A 79 -15.83 6.41 -7.90
CA GLU A 79 -15.52 6.96 -9.23
C GLU A 79 -14.41 8.02 -9.23
N GLY A 80 -14.20 8.69 -8.10
CA GLY A 80 -13.07 9.60 -7.92
C GLY A 80 -11.73 8.85 -7.88
N LEU A 81 -11.72 7.60 -7.38
CA LEU A 81 -10.51 6.77 -7.41
C LEU A 81 -10.26 6.20 -8.81
N SER A 82 -9.02 6.38 -9.27
CA SER A 82 -8.54 5.73 -10.47
C SER A 82 -8.32 4.25 -10.22
N LYS A 83 -9.12 3.42 -10.87
CA LYS A 83 -8.95 1.96 -10.84
C LYS A 83 -7.60 1.53 -11.42
N ASP A 84 -7.15 2.17 -12.49
CA ASP A 84 -5.88 1.81 -13.14
C ASP A 84 -4.70 2.13 -12.24
N SER A 85 -4.77 3.22 -11.47
CA SER A 85 -3.81 3.52 -10.41
C SER A 85 -3.70 2.37 -9.42
N VAL A 86 -4.84 1.91 -8.86
CA VAL A 86 -4.85 0.84 -7.86
C VAL A 86 -4.41 -0.51 -8.46
N ARG A 87 -4.78 -0.81 -9.71
CA ARG A 87 -4.33 -2.02 -10.42
C ARG A 87 -2.82 -2.04 -10.62
N LEU A 88 -2.23 -0.94 -11.08
CA LEU A 88 -0.78 -0.82 -11.27
C LEU A 88 -0.04 -0.84 -9.94
N GLU A 89 -0.56 -0.23 -8.87
CA GLU A 89 0.01 -0.36 -7.53
C GLU A 89 0.01 -1.82 -7.06
N THR A 90 -1.11 -2.53 -7.25
CA THR A 90 -1.24 -3.96 -6.89
C THR A 90 -0.23 -4.81 -7.64
N LEU A 91 -0.12 -4.60 -8.96
CA LEU A 91 0.83 -5.30 -9.82
C LEU A 91 2.28 -5.08 -9.34
N ALA A 92 2.66 -3.82 -9.13
CA ALA A 92 3.99 -3.46 -8.63
C ALA A 92 4.29 -4.14 -7.29
N GLN A 93 3.35 -4.10 -6.35
CA GLN A 93 3.51 -4.72 -5.02
C GLN A 93 3.77 -6.22 -5.11
N PHE A 94 3.01 -6.96 -5.92
CA PHE A 94 3.20 -8.41 -6.04
C PHE A 94 4.43 -8.81 -6.85
N ILE A 95 4.84 -8.01 -7.85
CA ILE A 95 6.15 -8.17 -8.50
C ILE A 95 7.26 -8.05 -7.45
N HIS A 96 7.22 -6.98 -6.64
CA HIS A 96 8.25 -6.70 -5.65
C HIS A 96 8.34 -7.77 -4.56
N VAL A 97 7.18 -8.23 -4.07
CA VAL A 97 7.10 -9.34 -3.09
C VAL A 97 7.70 -10.61 -3.68
N THR A 98 7.32 -10.97 -4.90
CA THR A 98 7.79 -12.20 -5.55
C THR A 98 9.29 -12.15 -5.77
N PHE A 99 9.80 -11.04 -6.32
CA PHE A 99 11.23 -10.86 -6.56
C PHE A 99 12.03 -11.03 -5.27
N ASN A 100 11.68 -10.31 -4.21
CA ASN A 100 12.40 -10.40 -2.93
C ASN A 100 12.34 -11.79 -2.32
N LYS A 101 11.19 -12.47 -2.43
CA LYS A 101 11.04 -13.86 -1.97
C LYS A 101 11.94 -14.81 -2.77
N GLN A 102 12.02 -14.66 -4.09
CA GLN A 102 12.89 -15.46 -4.96
C GLN A 102 14.38 -15.25 -4.67
N GLN A 103 14.77 -14.03 -4.25
CA GLN A 103 16.14 -13.69 -3.84
C GLN A 103 16.47 -14.08 -2.39
N GLY A 104 15.53 -14.64 -1.63
CA GLY A 104 15.76 -15.00 -0.22
C GLY A 104 15.90 -13.81 0.73
N ASN A 105 15.43 -12.62 0.33
CA ASN A 105 15.49 -11.42 1.16
C ASN A 105 14.57 -11.56 2.39
N ALA A 106 14.93 -10.87 3.48
CA ALA A 106 14.13 -10.87 4.71
C ALA A 106 12.74 -10.23 4.48
N PHE A 107 11.72 -10.76 5.17
CA PHE A 107 10.34 -10.25 5.11
C PHE A 107 10.24 -8.75 5.39
N LEU A 108 11.12 -8.21 6.24
CA LEU A 108 11.19 -6.78 6.55
C LEU A 108 11.31 -5.89 5.30
N ASN A 109 11.92 -6.39 4.23
CA ASN A 109 12.18 -5.61 3.02
C ASN A 109 10.96 -5.52 2.08
N TYR A 110 10.03 -6.47 2.15
CA TYR A 110 8.90 -6.55 1.21
C TYR A 110 7.55 -6.79 1.87
N GLY A 111 7.51 -7.01 3.19
CA GLY A 111 6.30 -7.33 3.94
C GLY A 111 5.26 -6.22 3.88
N GLU A 112 5.72 -4.97 3.89
CA GLU A 112 4.84 -3.82 3.63
C GLU A 112 4.15 -3.91 2.26
N SER A 113 4.91 -4.26 1.21
CA SER A 113 4.34 -4.36 -0.14
C SER A 113 3.30 -5.49 -0.23
N LEU A 114 3.52 -6.60 0.48
CA LEU A 114 2.54 -7.69 0.57
C LEU A 114 1.25 -7.21 1.26
N LEU A 115 1.38 -6.56 2.43
CA LEU A 115 0.24 -6.11 3.22
C LEU A 115 -0.58 -5.03 2.49
N LEU A 116 0.10 -4.11 1.81
CA LEU A 116 -0.57 -3.12 0.95
C LEU A 116 -1.22 -3.76 -0.28
N GLY A 117 -0.55 -4.75 -0.89
CA GLY A 117 -1.08 -5.50 -2.05
C GLY A 117 -2.40 -6.20 -1.73
N ILE A 118 -2.48 -6.86 -0.58
CA ILE A 118 -3.71 -7.52 -0.10
C ILE A 118 -4.84 -6.50 0.08
N GLN A 119 -4.55 -5.37 0.74
CA GLN A 119 -5.56 -4.32 0.93
C GLN A 119 -5.99 -3.67 -0.39
N ASN A 120 -5.07 -3.52 -1.35
CA ASN A 120 -5.38 -3.00 -2.68
C ASN A 120 -6.31 -3.94 -3.47
N ILE A 121 -6.22 -5.26 -3.31
CA ILE A 121 -7.21 -6.20 -3.88
C ILE A 121 -8.60 -5.93 -3.30
N GLY A 122 -8.70 -5.77 -1.97
CA GLY A 122 -9.96 -5.43 -1.31
C GLY A 122 -10.53 -4.09 -1.79
N LEU A 123 -9.67 -3.08 -1.94
CA LEU A 123 -10.05 -1.78 -2.51
C LEU A 123 -10.55 -1.93 -3.95
N LEU A 124 -9.86 -2.71 -4.80
CA LEU A 124 -10.30 -2.97 -6.18
C LEU A 124 -11.68 -3.62 -6.23
N ALA A 125 -11.95 -4.59 -5.36
CA ALA A 125 -13.27 -5.22 -5.26
C ALA A 125 -14.37 -4.20 -4.95
N ILE A 126 -14.11 -3.30 -4.00
CA ILE A 126 -15.02 -2.21 -3.64
C ILE A 126 -15.23 -1.26 -4.83
N LEU A 127 -14.16 -0.88 -5.53
CA LEU A 127 -14.24 0.04 -6.67
C LEU A 127 -15.02 -0.58 -7.84
N GLU A 128 -14.77 -1.85 -8.17
CA GLU A 128 -15.53 -2.55 -9.22
C GLU A 128 -17.00 -2.72 -8.83
N TYR A 129 -17.27 -3.10 -7.59
CA TYR A 129 -18.64 -3.23 -7.10
C TYR A 129 -19.45 -1.93 -7.26
N TYR A 130 -18.91 -0.79 -6.82
CA TYR A 130 -19.65 0.48 -6.92
C TYR A 130 -19.75 1.01 -8.35
N ARG A 131 -18.82 0.68 -9.24
CA ARG A 131 -18.95 0.99 -10.67
C ARG A 131 -20.06 0.17 -11.33
N MET A 132 -20.12 -1.14 -11.04
CA MET A 132 -21.22 -2.00 -11.51
C MET A 132 -22.57 -1.53 -10.94
N ARG A 133 -22.61 -1.08 -9.68
CA ARG A 133 -23.82 -0.49 -9.08
C ARG A 133 -24.30 0.76 -9.81
N LYS A 134 -23.39 1.57 -10.35
CA LYS A 134 -23.75 2.74 -11.17
C LYS A 134 -24.33 2.32 -12.51
N GLU A 135 -23.62 1.46 -13.23
CA GLU A 135 -24.06 0.98 -14.55
C GLU A 135 -25.45 0.33 -14.48
N LEU A 136 -25.69 -0.51 -13.47
CA LEU A 136 -27.01 -1.14 -13.26
C LEU A 136 -28.09 -0.13 -12.89
N ARG A 137 -27.77 0.95 -12.19
CA ARG A 137 -28.75 2.01 -11.88
C ARG A 137 -29.15 2.82 -13.10
N GLU A 138 -28.22 3.02 -14.02
CA GLU A 138 -28.43 3.81 -15.24
C GLU A 138 -29.15 2.99 -16.33
N TRP A 139 -28.83 1.70 -16.45
CA TRP A 139 -29.25 0.88 -17.60
C TRP A 139 -30.23 -0.25 -17.28
N SER A 140 -30.48 -0.57 -16.01
CA SER A 140 -31.38 -1.68 -15.63
C SER A 140 -32.63 -1.19 -14.90
N SER A 141 -33.79 -1.75 -15.28
CA SER A 141 -35.07 -1.57 -14.59
C SER A 141 -35.26 -2.55 -13.42
N LEU A 142 -34.19 -3.26 -13.02
CA LEU A 142 -34.25 -4.26 -11.97
C LEU A 142 -34.59 -3.64 -10.61
N PRO A 143 -35.34 -4.34 -9.73
CA PRO A 143 -35.51 -3.93 -8.36
C PRO A 143 -34.17 -3.74 -7.63
N LYS A 144 -34.12 -2.83 -6.65
CA LYS A 144 -32.89 -2.47 -5.94
C LYS A 144 -32.13 -3.68 -5.39
N ASP A 145 -32.83 -4.68 -4.86
CA ASP A 145 -32.21 -5.88 -4.28
C ASP A 145 -31.61 -6.80 -5.35
N ALA A 146 -32.25 -6.87 -6.52
CA ALA A 146 -31.72 -7.61 -7.67
C ALA A 146 -30.47 -6.93 -8.24
N GLN A 147 -30.46 -5.58 -8.33
CA GLN A 147 -29.28 -4.82 -8.76
C GLN A 147 -28.06 -5.08 -7.86
N GLN A 148 -28.26 -5.23 -6.55
CA GLN A 148 -27.17 -5.50 -5.61
C GLN A 148 -26.54 -6.87 -5.85
N LYS A 149 -27.37 -7.90 -6.06
CA LYS A 149 -26.91 -9.27 -6.33
C LYS A 149 -26.18 -9.34 -7.67
N GLU A 150 -26.71 -8.68 -8.70
CA GLU A 150 -26.06 -8.63 -10.01
C GLU A 150 -24.74 -7.86 -9.99
N ALA A 151 -24.67 -6.73 -9.28
CA ALA A 151 -23.41 -6.00 -9.09
C ALA A 151 -22.33 -6.88 -8.41
N LEU A 152 -22.73 -7.67 -7.40
CA LEU A 152 -21.81 -8.58 -6.72
C LEU A 152 -21.29 -9.68 -7.66
N LYS A 153 -22.18 -10.30 -8.43
CA LYS A 153 -21.79 -11.31 -9.44
C LYS A 153 -20.88 -10.72 -10.51
N ALA A 154 -21.21 -9.54 -11.03
CA ALA A 154 -20.42 -8.85 -12.04
C ALA A 154 -19.01 -8.50 -11.53
N THR A 155 -18.84 -8.30 -10.22
CA THR A 155 -17.54 -8.05 -9.58
C THR A 155 -16.64 -9.29 -9.54
N ILE A 156 -17.19 -10.51 -9.62
CA ILE A 156 -16.42 -11.76 -9.51
C ILE A 156 -15.40 -11.87 -10.64
N LYS A 157 -15.80 -11.62 -11.90
CA LYS A 157 -14.93 -11.77 -13.07
C LYS A 157 -13.67 -10.86 -13.01
N PRO A 158 -13.77 -9.54 -12.81
CA PRO A 158 -12.57 -8.69 -12.75
C PRO A 158 -11.69 -9.03 -11.55
N ILE A 159 -12.26 -9.41 -10.40
CA ILE A 159 -11.48 -9.79 -9.22
C ILE A 159 -10.81 -11.15 -9.38
N ALA A 160 -11.48 -12.12 -10.00
CA ALA A 160 -10.86 -13.37 -10.40
C ALA A 160 -9.66 -13.13 -11.35
N GLY A 161 -9.78 -12.16 -12.27
CA GLY A 161 -8.66 -11.74 -13.11
C GLY A 161 -7.46 -11.17 -12.32
N VAL A 162 -7.72 -10.32 -11.33
CA VAL A 162 -6.67 -9.80 -10.43
C VAL A 162 -6.03 -10.93 -9.62
N ILE A 163 -6.83 -11.83 -9.06
CA ILE A 163 -6.33 -12.99 -8.29
C ILE A 163 -5.51 -13.92 -9.18
N ALA A 164 -5.98 -14.21 -10.40
CA ALA A 164 -5.25 -15.04 -11.36
C ALA A 164 -3.90 -14.40 -11.73
N ALA A 165 -3.84 -13.09 -11.94
CA ALA A 165 -2.59 -12.37 -12.16
C ALA A 165 -1.63 -12.47 -10.96
N VAL A 166 -2.15 -12.34 -9.73
CA VAL A 166 -1.35 -12.50 -8.51
C VAL A 166 -0.84 -13.94 -8.36
N ILE A 167 -1.67 -14.94 -8.62
CA ILE A 167 -1.25 -16.35 -8.62
C ILE A 167 -0.18 -16.59 -9.68
N PHE A 168 -0.38 -16.09 -10.89
CA PHE A 168 0.60 -16.18 -11.96
C PHE A 168 1.94 -15.60 -11.51
N LEU A 169 1.97 -14.35 -11.05
CA LEU A 169 3.20 -13.70 -10.59
C LEU A 169 3.88 -14.45 -9.45
N THR A 170 3.12 -14.93 -8.47
CA THR A 170 3.68 -15.50 -7.23
C THR A 170 4.03 -16.99 -7.31
N LYS A 171 3.42 -17.75 -8.22
CA LYS A 171 3.53 -19.21 -8.28
C LYS A 171 4.01 -19.75 -9.62
N ILE A 172 3.69 -19.10 -10.73
CA ILE A 172 3.86 -19.65 -12.08
C ILE A 172 4.97 -18.93 -12.85
N ALA A 173 5.06 -17.61 -12.69
CA ALA A 173 5.96 -16.76 -13.46
C ALA A 173 7.44 -17.15 -13.25
N PRO A 174 8.22 -17.34 -14.33
CA PRO A 174 9.61 -17.74 -14.23
C PRO A 174 10.47 -16.62 -13.64
N LYS A 175 11.55 -16.98 -12.93
CA LYS A 175 12.45 -16.02 -12.26
C LYS A 175 12.98 -14.91 -13.18
N PRO A 176 13.37 -15.16 -14.45
CA PRO A 176 13.83 -14.11 -15.34
C PRO A 176 12.76 -13.06 -15.65
N LEU A 177 11.49 -13.47 -15.81
CA LEU A 177 10.38 -12.54 -16.02
C LEU A 177 10.19 -11.64 -14.80
N ILE A 178 10.18 -12.21 -13.60
CA ILE A 178 10.04 -11.42 -12.36
C ILE A 178 11.21 -10.47 -12.16
N ALA A 179 12.45 -10.88 -12.50
CA ALA A 179 13.60 -10.00 -12.46
C ALA A 179 13.49 -8.84 -13.47
N ALA A 180 13.05 -9.10 -14.70
CA ALA A 180 12.81 -8.06 -15.70
C ALA A 180 11.69 -7.09 -15.25
N LEU A 181 10.59 -7.61 -14.71
CA LEU A 181 9.50 -6.79 -14.16
C LEU A 181 9.95 -5.98 -12.94
N GLN A 182 10.85 -6.52 -12.10
CA GLN A 182 11.43 -5.79 -10.98
C GLN A 182 12.29 -4.60 -11.44
N VAL A 183 12.95 -4.68 -12.60
CA VAL A 183 13.66 -3.52 -13.18
C VAL A 183 12.66 -2.42 -13.57
N LEU A 184 11.49 -2.80 -14.08
CA LEU A 184 10.42 -1.88 -14.45
C LEU A 184 9.59 -1.37 -13.28
N ILE A 185 9.90 -1.77 -12.05
CA ILE A 185 9.08 -1.45 -10.87
C ILE A 185 8.92 0.06 -10.65
N ILE A 186 9.97 0.84 -10.93
CA ILE A 186 9.98 2.29 -10.76
C ILE A 186 9.08 2.94 -11.83
N PRO A 187 9.27 2.69 -13.14
CA PRO A 187 8.33 3.13 -14.17
C PRO A 187 6.88 2.73 -13.88
N ILE A 188 6.63 1.48 -13.46
CA ILE A 188 5.27 1.01 -13.12
C ILE A 188 4.73 1.80 -11.92
N GLY A 189 5.54 2.03 -10.88
CA GLY A 189 5.15 2.81 -9.71
C GLY A 189 4.81 4.27 -10.04
N ILE A 190 5.53 4.88 -11.00
CA ILE A 190 5.23 6.21 -11.51
C ILE A 190 3.91 6.19 -12.28
N ALA A 191 3.77 5.25 -13.23
CA ALA A 191 2.56 5.06 -14.01
C ALA A 191 1.35 4.74 -13.13
N ALA A 192 1.54 4.15 -11.96
CA ALA A 192 0.48 3.90 -11.00
C ALA A 192 -0.04 5.19 -10.35
N LYS A 193 0.76 6.26 -10.22
CA LYS A 193 0.30 7.52 -9.57
C LYS A 193 -0.32 8.51 -10.56
N ILE A 194 0.16 8.50 -11.81
CA ILE A 194 -0.27 9.46 -12.85
C ILE A 194 -1.80 9.46 -13.07
N PRO A 195 -2.49 8.31 -13.24
CA PRO A 195 -3.93 8.30 -13.47
C PRO A 195 -4.72 8.95 -12.33
N GLN A 196 -4.30 8.77 -11.07
CA GLN A 196 -4.97 9.41 -9.94
C GLN A 196 -4.72 10.92 -9.91
N ILE A 197 -3.49 11.35 -10.18
CA ILE A 197 -3.14 12.78 -10.24
C ILE A 197 -3.97 13.48 -11.32
N ARG A 198 -4.06 12.89 -12.51
CA ARG A 198 -4.88 13.42 -13.61
C ARG A 198 -6.36 13.43 -13.26
N ARG A 199 -6.87 12.34 -12.68
CA ARG A 199 -8.27 12.24 -12.26
C ARG A 199 -8.65 13.35 -11.28
N ASN A 200 -7.82 13.62 -10.28
CA ASN A 200 -8.05 14.71 -9.32
C ASN A 200 -8.08 16.08 -10.01
N GLU A 201 -7.22 16.27 -11.01
CA GLU A 201 -7.16 17.51 -11.78
C GLU A 201 -8.36 17.70 -12.69
N GLU A 202 -8.86 16.63 -13.30
CA GLU A 202 -10.06 16.63 -14.16
C GLU A 202 -11.32 16.92 -13.36
N ILE A 203 -11.51 16.24 -12.22
CA ILE A 203 -12.71 16.42 -11.39
C ILE A 203 -12.59 17.61 -10.42
N LYS A 204 -11.41 18.24 -10.34
CA LYS A 204 -11.08 19.36 -9.42
C LYS A 204 -11.48 19.10 -7.97
N SER A 205 -11.46 17.84 -7.54
CA SER A 205 -11.89 17.37 -6.24
C SER A 205 -10.98 16.26 -5.75
N THR A 206 -10.82 16.16 -4.43
CA THR A 206 -10.11 15.09 -3.72
C THR A 206 -10.97 14.47 -2.62
N ALA A 207 -12.28 14.71 -2.63
CA ALA A 207 -13.22 14.20 -1.64
C ALA A 207 -13.14 12.68 -1.49
N HIS A 208 -12.77 11.97 -2.54
CA HIS A 208 -12.56 10.53 -2.55
C HIS A 208 -11.25 10.06 -1.90
N LEU A 209 -10.19 10.88 -1.82
CA LEU A 209 -8.90 10.49 -1.25
C LEU A 209 -8.88 10.59 0.28
N SER A 210 -8.33 9.60 0.96
CA SER A 210 -8.08 9.67 2.41
C SER A 210 -6.78 10.42 2.70
N GLU A 211 -6.90 11.55 3.39
CA GLU A 211 -5.76 12.36 3.86
C GLU A 211 -4.80 11.53 4.72
N VAL A 212 -5.36 10.66 5.58
CA VAL A 212 -4.57 9.74 6.43
C VAL A 212 -3.75 8.78 5.57
N THR A 213 -4.36 8.18 4.54
CA THR A 213 -3.65 7.26 3.62
C THR A 213 -2.58 7.98 2.82
N ILE A 214 -2.88 9.17 2.26
CA ILE A 214 -1.89 9.92 1.47
C ILE A 214 -0.76 10.44 2.35
N GLY A 215 -1.05 10.96 3.55
CA GLY A 215 -0.04 11.37 4.52
C GLY A 215 0.87 10.22 4.95
N ALA A 216 0.30 9.04 5.22
CA ALA A 216 1.08 7.84 5.51
C ALA A 216 2.00 7.44 4.34
N ASN A 217 1.54 7.57 3.09
CA ASN A 217 2.38 7.28 1.92
C ASN A 217 3.53 8.29 1.77
N VAL A 218 3.30 9.57 2.06
CA VAL A 218 4.37 10.60 2.07
C VAL A 218 5.41 10.29 3.14
N ILE A 219 4.97 10.06 4.38
CA ILE A 219 5.87 9.73 5.50
C ILE A 219 6.63 8.43 5.21
N GLY A 220 5.93 7.40 4.74
CA GLY A 220 6.52 6.11 4.42
C GLY A 220 7.58 6.20 3.31
N SER A 221 7.29 6.93 2.23
CA SER A 221 8.28 7.14 1.16
C SER A 221 9.49 7.95 1.64
N LEU A 222 9.31 8.94 2.52
CA LEU A 222 10.41 9.67 3.14
C LEU A 222 11.28 8.76 4.05
N ILE A 223 10.65 7.89 4.85
CA ILE A 223 11.36 6.89 5.65
C ILE A 223 12.17 5.96 4.75
N ARG A 224 11.66 5.55 3.58
CA ARG A 224 12.42 4.71 2.63
C ARG A 224 13.62 5.43 2.04
N VAL A 225 13.48 6.72 1.70
CA VAL A 225 14.62 7.55 1.28
C VAL A 225 15.68 7.57 2.39
N TYR A 226 15.27 7.88 3.63
CA TYR A 226 16.18 7.93 4.77
C TYR A 226 16.88 6.59 5.04
N THR A 227 16.13 5.49 5.08
CA THR A 227 16.70 4.16 5.34
C THR A 227 17.59 3.68 4.21
N THR A 228 17.30 4.04 2.95
CA THR A 228 18.15 3.71 1.79
C THR A 228 19.46 4.48 1.83
N VAL A 229 19.42 5.79 2.09
CA VAL A 229 20.63 6.62 2.25
C VAL A 229 21.46 6.15 3.45
N THR A 230 20.80 5.81 4.57
CA THR A 230 21.49 5.34 5.77
C THR A 230 22.14 3.97 5.59
N ASN A 231 21.55 3.12 4.76
CA ASN A 231 22.05 1.78 4.46
C ASN A 231 22.94 1.74 3.21
N PHE A 232 23.20 2.90 2.60
CA PHE A 232 23.98 3.04 1.38
C PHE A 232 25.38 2.46 1.58
N LYS A 233 25.77 1.53 0.70
CA LYS A 233 27.15 1.02 0.65
C LYS A 233 27.78 1.47 -0.67
N PRO A 234 28.98 2.09 -0.64
CA PRO A 234 29.70 2.43 -1.88
C PRO A 234 29.85 1.19 -2.78
N GLY A 235 29.47 1.28 -4.05
CA GLY A 235 29.64 0.23 -5.05
C GLY A 235 28.43 -0.67 -5.35
N LYS A 236 27.27 -0.48 -4.71
CA LYS A 236 26.02 -1.15 -5.09
C LYS A 236 25.13 -0.26 -5.96
N ARG A 237 24.24 -0.88 -6.76
CA ARG A 237 23.21 -0.24 -7.61
C ARG A 237 22.10 0.47 -6.78
N ASP A 238 22.46 1.06 -5.65
CA ASP A 238 21.55 1.67 -4.68
C ASP A 238 21.02 3.02 -5.19
N SER A 239 21.68 3.66 -6.17
CA SER A 239 21.23 4.93 -6.77
C SER A 239 19.89 4.80 -7.50
N VAL A 240 19.62 3.65 -8.14
CA VAL A 240 18.34 3.39 -8.83
C VAL A 240 17.22 3.23 -7.81
N LEU A 241 17.49 2.50 -6.73
CA LEU A 241 16.52 2.32 -5.64
C LEU A 241 16.20 3.65 -4.95
N LEU A 242 17.23 4.45 -4.67
CA LEU A 242 17.09 5.79 -4.10
C LEU A 242 16.27 6.71 -5.03
N ALA A 243 16.58 6.73 -6.32
CA ALA A 243 15.81 7.47 -7.32
C ALA A 243 14.34 7.05 -7.31
N GLY A 244 14.06 5.75 -7.28
CA GLY A 244 12.69 5.22 -7.19
C GLY A 244 11.94 5.70 -5.95
N TYR A 245 12.59 5.73 -4.78
CA TYR A 245 11.97 6.22 -3.55
C TYR A 245 11.79 7.74 -3.54
N LEU A 246 12.74 8.50 -4.08
CA LEU A 246 12.60 9.95 -4.28
C LEU A 246 11.43 10.27 -5.21
N THR A 247 11.30 9.55 -6.33
CA THR A 247 10.17 9.73 -7.24
C THR A 247 8.85 9.36 -6.56
N SER A 248 8.81 8.25 -5.80
CA SER A 248 7.62 7.88 -5.01
C SER A 248 7.24 8.97 -4.02
N PHE A 249 8.22 9.56 -3.32
CA PHE A 249 8.00 10.69 -2.41
C PHE A 249 7.42 11.90 -3.14
N ALA A 250 8.04 12.31 -4.26
CA ALA A 250 7.57 13.43 -5.07
C ALA A 250 6.12 13.24 -5.53
N LEU A 251 5.77 12.07 -6.06
CA LEU A 251 4.41 11.79 -6.54
C LEU A 251 3.37 11.74 -5.41
N ASN A 252 3.73 11.20 -4.24
CA ASN A 252 2.85 11.24 -3.07
C ASN A 252 2.69 12.68 -2.54
N ALA A 253 3.75 13.50 -2.61
CA ALA A 253 3.69 14.92 -2.25
C ALA A 253 2.80 15.70 -3.22
N VAL A 254 2.82 15.39 -4.52
CA VAL A 254 1.87 15.97 -5.50
C VAL A 254 0.43 15.65 -5.13
N LEU A 255 0.12 14.38 -4.78
CA LEU A 255 -1.23 14.00 -4.34
C LEU A 255 -1.63 14.73 -3.04
N ALA A 256 -0.71 14.89 -2.09
CA ALA A 256 -0.94 15.66 -0.87
C ALA A 256 -1.19 17.15 -1.18
N GLY A 257 -0.44 17.72 -2.14
CA GLY A 257 -0.67 19.09 -2.64
C GLY A 257 -2.04 19.26 -3.29
N GLN A 258 -2.50 18.28 -4.07
CA GLN A 258 -3.85 18.28 -4.63
C GLN A 258 -4.93 18.24 -3.54
N ILE A 259 -4.72 17.45 -2.47
CA ILE A 259 -5.62 17.45 -1.31
C ILE A 259 -5.69 18.84 -0.66
N TYR A 260 -4.55 19.50 -0.47
CA TYR A 260 -4.54 20.86 0.09
C TYR A 260 -5.26 21.87 -0.82
N LYS A 261 -5.03 21.78 -2.13
CA LYS A 261 -5.62 22.68 -3.13
C LYS A 261 -7.13 22.50 -3.26
N TYR A 262 -7.59 21.27 -3.45
CA TYR A 262 -9.00 20.95 -3.73
C TYR A 262 -9.83 20.69 -2.48
N GLY A 263 -9.21 20.28 -1.37
CA GLY A 263 -9.91 19.99 -0.12
C GLY A 263 -10.62 21.19 0.53
N LYS A 264 -10.28 22.42 0.14
CA LYS A 264 -11.04 23.63 0.57
C LYS A 264 -12.35 23.79 -0.21
N THR A 265 -12.38 23.37 -1.47
CA THR A 265 -13.59 23.37 -2.31
C THR A 265 -14.51 22.25 -1.89
N ASP A 266 -13.96 21.05 -1.65
CA ASP A 266 -14.71 19.85 -1.22
C ASP A 266 -15.43 19.99 0.14
N LYS A 267 -15.05 20.97 0.97
CA LYS A 267 -15.69 21.23 2.28
C LYS A 267 -16.83 22.25 2.20
N LYS A 268 -17.01 22.91 1.06
CA LYS A 268 -18.06 23.89 0.85
C LYS A 268 -19.33 23.29 0.21
N ASP A 269 -19.21 22.11 -0.37
CA ASP A 269 -20.30 21.30 -0.94
C ASP A 269 -20.71 20.15 0.00
#